data_AF-A0A931SBV4-F1
#
_entry.id   AF-A0A931SBV4-F1
#
_cell.length_a   1.000
_cell.length_b   1.000
_cell.length_c   1.000
_cell.angle_alpha   90.00
_cell.angle_beta   90.00
_cell.angle_gamma   90.00
#
_symmetry.space_group_name_H-M   'P 1'
#
loop_
_entity.id
_entity.type
_entity.pdbx_description
1 polymer ?
#
loop_
_entity_poly.entity_id
_entity_poly.type
_entity_poly.pdbx_seq_one_letter_code
_entity_poly.pdbx_strand_id
1 'polypeptide(L)' 'MGLPVRVVVSEKTLEKGGVEVKYRSSDEIKIASAENVLLL' A
#
# COMPACT_ATOMS: atom_id res chain seq x y z
N MET A 1 -19.60 2.68 1.83
CA MET A 1 -18.63 3.80 1.82
C MET A 1 -17.76 3.67 3.06
N GLY A 2 -16.60 2.99 3.04
CA GLY A 2 -15.96 2.65 4.33
C GLY A 2 -14.55 2.07 4.35
N LEU A 3 -13.81 2.01 3.24
CA LEU A 3 -12.39 1.67 3.32
C LEU A 3 -11.54 2.93 3.12
N PRO A 4 -10.84 3.41 4.17
CA PRO A 4 -9.95 4.57 4.09
C PRO A 4 -8.66 4.28 3.33
N VAL A 5 -8.36 3.00 3.08
CA VAL A 5 -7.10 2.52 2.52
C VAL A 5 -7.37 1.49 1.43
N ARG A 6 -6.60 1.55 0.35
CA ARG A 6 -6.51 0.54 -0.69
C ARG A 6 -5.06 0.07 -0.81
N VAL A 7 -4.86 -1.24 -0.64
CA VAL A 7 -3.56 -1.89 -0.86
C VAL A 7 -3.56 -2.50 -2.25
N VAL A 8 -2.53 -2.21 -3.04
CA VAL A 8 -2.31 -2.75 -4.37
C VAL A 8 -1.08 -3.64 -4.33
N VAL A 9 -1.29 -4.89 -4.72
CA VAL A 9 -0.24 -5.91 -4.82
C VAL A 9 -0.11 -6.26 -6.30
N SER A 10 1.09 -6.04 -6.85
CA SER A 10 1.43 -6.33 -8.24
C SER A 10 2.84 -6.92 -8.29
N GLU A 11 3.21 -7.59 -9.39
CA GLU A 11 4.58 -8.09 -9.59
C GLU A 11 5.62 -6.98 -9.37
N LYS A 12 5.37 -5.80 -9.95
CA LYS A 12 6.21 -4.59 -9.78
C LYS A 12 6.41 -4.14 -8.33
N THR A 13 5.39 -4.32 -7.47
CA THR A 13 5.51 -3.91 -6.06
C THR A 13 6.25 -4.97 -5.26
N LEU A 14 6.01 -6.24 -5.56
CA LEU A 14 6.68 -7.39 -4.94
C LEU A 14 8.18 -7.43 -5.28
N GLU A 15 8.56 -7.11 -6.53
CA GLU A 15 9.97 -6.96 -6.93
C GLU A 15 10.72 -5.89 -6.12
N LYS A 16 9.98 -4.89 -5.60
CA LYS A 16 10.51 -3.84 -4.73
C LYS A 16 10.38 -4.17 -3.24
N GLY A 17 9.98 -5.40 -2.89
CA GLY A 17 9.83 -5.86 -1.51
C GLY A 17 8.65 -5.24 -0.77
N GLY A 18 7.63 -4.72 -1.47
CA GLY A 18 6.55 -3.99 -0.82
C GLY A 18 5.20 -4.02 -1.55
N VAL A 19 4.28 -3.22 -1.06
CA VAL A 19 2.94 -2.99 -1.61
C VAL A 19 2.67 -1.51 -1.73
N GLU A 20 1.84 -1.13 -2.68
CA GLU A 20 1.39 0.26 -2.82
C GLU A 20 0.16 0.48 -1.94
N VAL A 21 0.24 1.48 -1.06
CA VAL A 21 -0.85 1.88 -0.18
C VAL A 21 -1.38 3.22 -0.66
N LYS A 22 -2.67 3.26 -0.99
CA LYS A 22 -3.39 4.46 -1.40
C LYS A 22 -4.43 4.82 -0.35
N TYR A 23 -4.33 6.03 0.19
CA TYR A 23 -5.29 6.54 1.16
C TYR A 23 -6.42 7.25 0.42
N ARG A 24 -7.66 7.08 0.87
CA ARG A 24 -8.79 7.76 0.22
C ARG A 24 -8.73 9.29 0.38
N SER A 25 -8.11 9.76 1.45
CA SER A 25 -8.01 11.18 1.78
C SER A 25 -6.82 11.89 1.12
N SER A 26 -5.93 11.16 0.44
CA SER A 26 -4.73 11.73 -0.19
C SER A 26 -4.41 11.04 -1.51
N ASP A 27 -4.00 11.80 -2.53
CA ASP A 27 -3.52 11.25 -3.80
C ASP A 27 -2.10 10.66 -3.71
N GLU A 28 -1.46 10.77 -2.53
CA GLU A 28 -0.14 10.21 -2.26
C GLU A 28 -0.15 8.68 -2.27
N ILE A 29 0.75 8.13 -3.08
CA ILE A 29 1.02 6.70 -3.18
C ILE A 29 2.27 6.42 -2.34
N LYS A 30 2.11 5.64 -1.26
CA LYS A 30 3.25 5.17 -0.46
C LYS A 30 3.55 3.71 -0.78
N ILE A 31 4.83 3.39 -0.96
CA ILE A 31 5.29 2.00 -1.03
C ILE A 31 5.69 1.60 0.39
N ALA A 32 4.95 0.69 0.99
CA ALA A 32 5.29 0.12 2.29
C ALA A 32 5.91 -1.27 2.05
N SER A 33 7.08 -1.53 2.65
CA SER A 33 7.66 -2.87 2.67
C SER A 33 6.68 -3.84 3.34
N ALA A 34 6.60 -5.09 2.86
CA ALA A 34 5.61 -6.06 3.32
C ALA A 34 5.62 -6.27 4.84
N GLU A 35 6.80 -6.14 5.45
CA GLU A 35 7.02 -6.26 6.90
C GLU A 35 6.35 -5.14 7.72
N ASN A 36 6.21 -3.94 7.14
CA ASN A 36 5.61 -2.77 7.80
C ASN A 36 4.09 -2.68 7.62
N VAL A 37 3.52 -3.42 6.67
CA VAL A 37 2.07 -3.41 6.38
C VAL A 37 1.27 -4.07 7.50
N LEU A 38 1.86 -5.03 8.21
CA LEU A 38 1.23 -5.77 9.32
C LEU A 38 1.21 -5.00 10.64
N LEU A 39 1.94 -3.87 10.73
CA LEU A 39 2.05 -3.02 11.92
C LEU A 39 1.25 -1.71 11.82
N LEU A 40 0.49 -1.52 10.72
CA LEU A 40 -0.32 -0.33 10.42
C LEU A 40 -1.73 -0.40 11.02
#